data_AF-A0A402D247-F1
#
_entry.id   AF-A0A402D247-F1
#
_cell.length_a   1.000
_cell.length_b   1.000
_cell.length_c   1.000
_cell.angle_alpha   90.00
_cell.angle_beta   90.00
_cell.angle_gamma   90.00
#
_symmetry.space_group_name_H-M   'P 1'
#
loop_
_entity.id
_entity.type
_entity.pdbx_description
1 polymer ?
#
loop_
_entity_poly.entity_id
_entity_poly.type
_entity_poly.pdbx_seq_one_letter_code
_entity_poly.pdbx_strand_id
1 'polypeptide(L)'
;MTYAGFLLIFLVVPILLLAAALRRKFRRRHALAGAIVCALAFLYTAPWDNHAARIGLWTFDSVFAPRSHFLGFLPWEEYAFYGLQSILICLLTIWLAQNRRLSGGDDL
;
A
#
# COMPACT_ATOMS: atom_id res chain seq x y z
N MET A 1 -14.08 -8.18 12.12
CA MET A 1 -13.47 -6.85 11.88
C MET A 1 -13.88 -6.40 10.49
N THR A 2 -14.19 -5.12 10.28
CA THR A 2 -14.49 -4.60 8.93
C THR A 2 -13.18 -4.50 8.13
N TYR A 3 -13.26 -4.61 6.81
CA TYR A 3 -12.07 -4.51 5.96
C TYR A 3 -11.41 -3.13 6.08
N ALA A 4 -12.21 -2.06 6.18
CA ALA A 4 -11.71 -0.72 6.50
C ALA A 4 -10.95 -0.65 7.83
N GLY A 5 -11.41 -1.36 8.86
CA GLY A 5 -10.71 -1.45 10.15
C GLY A 5 -9.36 -2.16 10.03
N PHE A 6 -9.29 -3.22 9.20
CA PHE A 6 -8.03 -3.87 8.87
C PHE A 6 -7.07 -2.89 8.16
N LEU A 7 -7.53 -2.18 7.13
CA LEU A 7 -6.69 -1.19 6.42
C LEU A 7 -6.15 -0.12 7.37
N LEU A 8 -6.98 0.36 8.29
CA LEU A 8 -6.58 1.38 9.26
C LEU A 8 -5.47 0.88 10.19
N ILE A 9 -5.66 -0.29 10.81
CA ILE A 9 -4.74 -0.81 11.82
C ILE A 9 -3.44 -1.30 11.18
N PHE A 10 -3.52 -2.05 10.08
CA PHE A 10 -2.37 -2.75 9.53
C PHE A 10 -1.61 -1.97 8.46
N LEU A 11 -2.24 -0.98 7.83
CA LEU A 11 -1.59 -0.17 6.81
C LEU A 11 -1.43 1.28 7.27
N VAL A 12 -2.52 1.96 7.61
CA VAL A 12 -2.46 3.40 7.93
C VAL A 12 -1.59 3.68 9.15
N VAL A 13 -1.75 2.93 10.25
CA VAL A 13 -0.94 3.14 11.46
C VAL A 13 0.56 2.95 11.20
N PRO A 14 1.05 1.82 10.62
CA PRO A 14 2.46 1.67 10.27
C PRO A 14 2.99 2.73 9.30
N ILE A 15 2.19 3.12 8.29
CA ILE A 15 2.56 4.18 7.35
C ILE A 15 2.83 5.49 8.09
N LEU A 16 1.94 5.89 9.00
CA LEU A 16 2.09 7.13 9.78
C LEU A 16 3.34 7.08 10.68
N LEU A 17 3.59 5.95 11.33
CA LEU A 17 4.78 5.76 12.17
C LEU A 17 6.08 5.87 11.34
N LEU A 18 6.13 5.20 10.18
CA LEU A 18 7.30 5.26 9.30
C LEU A 18 7.47 6.64 8.67
N ALA A 19 6.38 7.30 8.26
CA ALA A 19 6.43 8.66 7.73
C ALA A 19 6.96 9.65 8.80
N ALA A 20 6.51 9.51 10.05
CA ALA A 20 7.01 10.31 11.16
C ALA A 20 8.51 10.06 11.43
N ALA A 21 8.94 8.79 11.41
CA ALA A 21 10.35 8.42 11.57
C ALA A 21 11.23 8.96 10.43
N LEU A 22 10.72 8.99 9.20
CA LEU A 22 11.43 9.42 8.00
C LEU A 22 11.32 10.92 7.72
N ARG A 23 10.52 11.68 8.47
CA ARG A 23 10.14 13.08 8.14
C ARG A 23 11.30 14.01 7.78
N ARG A 24 12.47 13.86 8.44
CA ARG A 24 13.66 14.70 8.19
C ARG A 24 14.57 14.18 7.07
N LYS A 25 14.44 12.90 6.72
CA LYS A 25 15.28 12.20 5.73
C LYS A 25 14.52 11.92 4.42
N PHE A 26 13.22 12.18 4.40
CA PHE A 26 12.38 12.05 3.23
C PHE A 26 12.72 13.15 2.21
N ARG A 27 12.86 12.78 0.94
CA ARG A 27 13.30 13.65 -0.15
C ARG A 27 12.33 13.50 -1.31
N ARG A 28 12.25 14.51 -2.17
CA ARG A 28 11.37 14.50 -3.36
C ARG A 28 11.58 13.26 -4.24
N ARG A 29 12.83 12.79 -4.40
CA ARG A 29 13.14 11.55 -5.13
C ARG A 29 12.45 10.31 -4.55
N HIS A 30 12.30 10.23 -3.23
CA HIS A 30 11.63 9.12 -2.56
C HIS A 30 10.12 9.18 -2.80
N ALA A 31 9.54 10.38 -2.76
CA ALA A 31 8.14 10.60 -3.10
C ALA A 31 7.85 10.23 -4.57
N LEU A 32 8.70 10.66 -5.50
CA LEU A 32 8.55 10.34 -6.92
C LEU A 32 8.67 8.84 -7.18
N ALA A 33 9.69 8.18 -6.60
CA ALA A 33 9.85 6.73 -6.71
C ALA A 33 8.64 5.99 -6.14
N GLY A 34 8.16 6.39 -4.96
CA GLY A 34 6.96 5.81 -4.35
C GLY A 34 5.71 6.00 -5.21
N ALA A 35 5.52 7.18 -5.81
CA ALA A 35 4.41 7.45 -6.71
C ALA A 35 4.47 6.59 -7.98
N ILE A 36 5.65 6.41 -8.58
CA ILE A 36 5.85 5.54 -9.73
C ILE A 36 5.52 4.08 -9.36
N VAL A 37 6.04 3.60 -8.22
CA VAL A 37 5.75 2.23 -7.74
C VAL A 37 4.26 2.04 -7.49
N CYS A 38 3.58 3.00 -6.87
CA CYS A 38 2.13 2.93 -6.69
C CYS A 38 1.42 2.87 -8.05
N ALA A 39 1.76 3.75 -8.99
CA ALA A 39 1.15 3.73 -10.32
C ALA A 39 1.36 2.39 -11.04
N LEU A 40 2.57 1.83 -10.98
CA LEU A 40 2.86 0.51 -11.54
C LEU A 40 2.09 -0.60 -10.84
N ALA A 41 1.96 -0.55 -9.51
CA ALA A 41 1.17 -1.51 -8.75
C ALA A 41 -0.28 -1.49 -9.24
N PHE A 42 -0.91 -0.31 -9.34
CA PHE A 42 -2.28 -0.19 -9.86
C PHE A 42 -2.42 -0.69 -11.29
N LEU A 43 -1.53 -0.25 -12.20
CA LEU A 43 -1.58 -0.65 -13.62
C LEU A 43 -1.39 -2.15 -13.81
N TYR A 44 -0.57 -2.77 -12.94
CA TYR A 44 -0.32 -4.19 -12.99
C TYR A 44 -1.44 -4.98 -12.33
N THR A 45 -1.84 -4.67 -11.10
CA THR A 45 -2.77 -5.50 -10.32
C THR A 45 -4.22 -5.31 -10.71
N ALA A 46 -4.66 -4.06 -10.92
CA ALA A 46 -6.09 -3.76 -11.09
C ALA A 46 -6.75 -4.50 -12.27
N PRO A 47 -6.11 -4.67 -13.45
CA PRO A 47 -6.71 -5.43 -14.55
C PRO A 47 -6.91 -6.91 -14.22
N TRP A 48 -5.91 -7.56 -13.60
CA TRP A 48 -5.97 -8.98 -13.27
C TRP A 48 -6.97 -9.25 -12.16
N ASP A 49 -7.01 -8.40 -11.13
CA ASP A 49 -7.95 -8.56 -10.03
C ASP A 49 -9.39 -8.34 -10.51
N ASN A 50 -9.65 -7.31 -11.33
CA ASN A 50 -10.97 -7.13 -11.95
C ASN A 50 -11.36 -8.31 -12.84
N HIS A 51 -10.41 -8.94 -13.52
CA HIS A 51 -10.68 -10.14 -14.30
C HIS A 51 -11.01 -11.34 -13.40
N ALA A 52 -10.22 -11.56 -12.34
CA ALA A 52 -10.43 -12.64 -11.37
C ALA A 52 -11.79 -12.51 -10.66
N ALA A 53 -12.17 -11.30 -10.26
CA ALA A 53 -13.50 -11.03 -9.71
C ALA A 53 -14.61 -11.28 -10.73
N ARG A 54 -14.42 -10.87 -11.99
CA ARG A 54 -15.40 -11.07 -13.06
C ARG A 54 -15.67 -12.55 -13.36
N ILE A 55 -14.64 -13.39 -13.35
CA ILE A 55 -14.79 -14.83 -13.59
C ILE A 55 -15.24 -15.61 -12.34
N GLY A 56 -15.49 -14.92 -11.23
CA GLY A 56 -15.94 -15.53 -9.97
C GLY A 56 -14.84 -16.27 -9.21
N LEU A 57 -13.56 -16.08 -9.57
CA LEU A 57 -12.44 -16.63 -8.81
C LEU A 57 -12.32 -15.95 -7.44
N TRP A 58 -12.62 -14.66 -7.39
CA TRP A 58 -12.71 -13.88 -6.16
C TRP A 58 -14.17 -13.57 -5.87
N THR A 59 -14.69 -14.14 -4.79
CA THR A 59 -16.06 -13.90 -4.32
C THR A 59 -16.02 -12.95 -3.14
N PHE A 60 -16.74 -11.83 -3.26
CA PHE A 60 -16.91 -10.87 -2.17
C PHE A 60 -18.31 -11.06 -1.58
N ASP A 61 -18.39 -11.44 -0.31
CA ASP A 61 -19.68 -11.61 0.36
C ASP A 61 -20.45 -10.28 0.39
N SER A 62 -21.55 -10.25 -0.37
CA SER A 62 -22.46 -9.10 -0.51
C SER A 62 -23.17 -8.73 0.79
N VAL A 63 -23.09 -9.58 1.81
CA VAL A 63 -23.64 -9.36 3.15
C VAL A 63 -22.85 -8.29 3.92
N PHE A 64 -21.57 -8.10 3.62
CA PHE A 64 -20.69 -7.15 4.32
C PHE A 64 -20.33 -5.90 3.52
N ALA A 65 -20.66 -5.86 2.23
CA ALA A 65 -20.38 -4.74 1.33
C ALA A 65 -21.61 -4.40 0.47
N PRO A 66 -22.38 -3.35 0.81
CA PRO A 66 -23.39 -2.80 -0.08
C PRO A 66 -22.79 -2.51 -1.46
N ARG A 67 -23.55 -2.77 -2.54
CA ARG A 67 -23.13 -2.57 -3.94
C ARG A 67 -22.51 -1.19 -4.24
N SER A 68 -22.75 -0.18 -3.39
CA SER A 68 -22.13 1.15 -3.42
C SER A 68 -20.62 1.17 -3.16
N HIS A 69 -20.03 0.09 -2.61
CA HIS A 69 -18.60 0.01 -2.33
C HIS A 69 -17.81 -0.50 -3.54
N PHE A 70 -18.48 -0.99 -4.58
CA PHE A 70 -17.83 -1.56 -5.75
C PHE A 70 -17.51 -0.48 -6.79
N LEU A 71 -16.25 -0.40 -7.19
CA LEU A 71 -15.79 0.34 -8.37
C LEU A 71 -15.41 -0.67 -9.45
N GLY A 72 -16.30 -0.87 -10.42
CA GLY A 72 -16.18 -1.96 -11.40
C GLY A 72 -16.61 -3.30 -10.80
N PHE A 73 -15.68 -4.25 -10.70
CA PHE A 73 -15.94 -5.58 -10.13
C PHE A 73 -15.36 -5.76 -8.72
N LEU A 74 -14.62 -4.77 -8.21
CA LEU A 74 -13.95 -4.83 -6.90
C LEU A 74 -14.42 -3.74 -5.93
N PRO A 75 -14.43 -4.01 -4.62
CA PRO A 75 -14.60 -3.00 -3.58
C PRO A 75 -13.51 -1.91 -3.63
N TRP A 76 -13.84 -0.66 -3.30
CA TRP A 76 -12.88 0.45 -3.26
C TRP A 76 -11.74 0.20 -2.26
N GLU A 77 -12.01 -0.59 -1.23
CA GLU A 77 -11.06 -1.00 -0.21
C GLU A 77 -9.88 -1.79 -0.80
N GLU A 78 -10.10 -2.56 -1.87
CA GLU A 78 -9.01 -3.27 -2.56
C GLU A 78 -8.07 -2.30 -3.28
N TYR A 79 -8.64 -1.28 -3.92
CA TYR A 79 -7.85 -0.20 -4.51
C TYR A 79 -7.07 0.57 -3.44
N ALA A 80 -7.70 0.83 -2.29
CA ALA A 80 -7.01 1.42 -1.15
C ALA A 80 -5.88 0.52 -0.64
N PHE A 81 -6.11 -0.79 -0.58
CA PHE A 81 -5.09 -1.77 -0.19
C PHE A 81 -3.88 -1.70 -1.12
N TYR A 82 -4.05 -1.73 -2.45
CA TYR A 82 -2.91 -1.66 -3.38
C TYR A 82 -2.04 -0.43 -3.15
N GLY A 83 -2.67 0.74 -2.99
CA GLY A 83 -1.99 2.01 -2.79
C GLY A 83 -1.29 2.08 -1.43
N LEU A 84 -2.04 1.82 -0.35
CA LEU A 84 -1.50 1.85 1.00
C LEU A 84 -0.37 0.83 1.19
N GLN A 85 -0.52 -0.38 0.65
CA GLN A 85 0.48 -1.43 0.75
C GLN A 85 1.75 -1.03 -0.01
N SER A 86 1.62 -0.46 -1.20
CA SER A 86 2.75 0.04 -1.98
C SER A 86 3.50 1.16 -1.25
N ILE A 87 2.77 2.09 -0.63
CA ILE A 87 3.35 3.18 0.18
C ILE A 87 4.10 2.61 1.39
N LEU A 88 3.47 1.67 2.12
CA LEU A 88 4.06 1.03 3.29
C LEU A 88 5.40 0.37 2.95
N ILE A 89 5.43 -0.43 1.89
CA ILE A 89 6.65 -1.12 1.45
C ILE A 89 7.72 -0.12 0.98
N CYS A 90 7.34 0.95 0.28
CA CYS A 90 8.28 1.99 -0.12
C CYS A 90 8.91 2.68 1.11
N LEU A 91 8.10 3.09 2.08
CA LEU A 91 8.58 3.72 3.32
C LEU A 91 9.47 2.76 4.12
N LEU A 92 9.05 1.50 4.27
CA LEU A 92 9.82 0.48 4.97
C LEU A 92 11.19 0.27 4.30
N THR A 93 11.22 0.19 2.97
CA THR A 93 12.46 0.04 2.20
C THR A 93 13.41 1.21 2.42
N ILE A 94 12.89 2.45 2.41
CA ILE A 94 13.69 3.65 2.68
C ILE A 94 14.25 3.61 4.10
N TRP A 95 13.42 3.25 5.08
CA TRP A 95 13.82 3.15 6.47
C TRP A 95 14.95 2.12 6.66
N LEU A 96 14.79 0.92 6.10
CA LEU A 96 15.80 -0.14 6.15
C LEU A 96 17.11 0.29 5.48
N ALA A 97 17.03 0.91 4.30
CA ALA A 97 18.20 1.37 3.56
C ALA A 97 18.96 2.48 4.30
N GLN A 98 18.27 3.32 5.09
CA GLN A 98 18.90 4.36 5.89
C GLN A 98 19.54 3.80 7.16
N ASN A 99 18.91 2.82 7.81
CA ASN A 99 19.45 2.22 9.02
C ASN A 99 20.72 1.41 8.74
N ARG A 100 20.81 0.73 7.58
CA ARG A 100 22.03 0.04 7.15
C ARG A 100 23.22 0.98 6.92
N ARG A 101 22.96 2.21 6.44
CA ARG A 101 24.01 3.22 6.25
C ARG A 101 24.58 3.75 7.56
N LEU A 102 23.83 3.67 8.66
CA LEU A 102 24.30 4.10 9.97
C LEU A 102 25.21 3.05 10.62
N SER A 103 24.99 1.76 10.35
CA SER A 103 25.77 0.66 10.95
C SER A 103 27.11 0.36 10.25
N GLY A 104 27.29 0.80 9.00
CA GLY A 104 28.53 0.56 8.22
C GLY A 104 29.49 1.75 8.17
N GLY A 105 29.26 2.78 8.98
CA GLY A 105 30.06 4.01 9.01
C GLY A 105 31.11 4.08 10.12
N ASP A 106 31.17 3.07 11.00
CA ASP A 106 32.04 3.07 12.19
C ASP A 106 33.34 2.27 12.00
N ASP A 107 33.62 1.77 10.78
CA ASP A 107 34.77 0.90 10.47
C ASP A 107 35.90 1.57 9.66
N LEU A 108 36.00 2.91 9.64
CA LEU A 108 37.08 3.69 9.00
C LEU A 108 37.63 4.77 9.92
#